data_AF-A0A3N7FEU0-F1
#
_entry.id   AF-A0A3N7FEU0-F1
#
_cell.length_a   1.000
_cell.length_b   1.000
_cell.length_c   1.000
_cell.angle_alpha   90.00
_cell.angle_beta   90.00
_cell.angle_gamma   90.00
#
_symmetry.space_group_name_H-M   'P 1'
#
loop_
_entity.id
_entity.type
_entity.pdbx_description
1 polymer ?
#
loop_
_entity_poly.entity_id
_entity_poly.type
_entity_poly.pdbx_seq_one_letter_code
_entity_poly.pdbx_strand_id
1 'polypeptide(L)'
;MEGSPENRGVNYRTLDELFRVSQERSGIMRYGLFVSMMEVYNEKIRDLLIDSSNQPPKKLEIKQTAEGTQEVPGLVETRVTGTEDVWDLLKSGSRARSVGSTSANELSSRSHGFLRVTVKGENLDKRQGVTYGWSIWLEVNVW
;
A
#
# COMPACT_ATOMS: atom_id res chain seq x y z
N MET A 1 -14.18 4.21 4.71
CA MET A 1 -13.22 3.21 5.21
C MET A 1 -12.18 3.78 6.18
N GLU A 2 -11.84 5.07 6.14
CA GLU A 2 -10.78 5.67 6.99
C GLU A 2 -11.24 6.29 8.32
N GLY A 3 -12.49 6.76 8.42
CA GLY A 3 -13.04 7.39 9.63
C GLY A 3 -12.43 8.76 9.96
N SER A 4 -12.90 9.41 11.03
CA SER A 4 -12.31 10.66 11.53
C SER A 4 -11.14 10.39 12.48
N PRO A 5 -10.30 11.38 12.83
CA PRO A 5 -9.26 11.19 13.85
C PRO A 5 -9.80 10.67 15.19
N GLU A 6 -11.00 11.12 15.58
CA GLU A 6 -11.69 10.74 16.83
C GLU A 6 -12.38 9.38 16.71
N ASN A 7 -12.72 8.95 15.48
CA ASN A 7 -13.33 7.66 15.21
C ASN A 7 -12.71 7.03 13.96
N ARG A 8 -11.49 6.50 14.14
CA ARG A 8 -10.73 5.85 13.08
C ARG A 8 -11.51 4.70 12.47
N GLY A 9 -11.47 4.61 11.15
CA GLY A 9 -12.15 3.60 10.35
C GLY A 9 -11.37 2.30 10.25
N VAL A 10 -11.95 1.35 9.52
CA VAL A 10 -11.46 -0.04 9.44
C VAL A 10 -10.02 -0.13 8.93
N ASN A 11 -9.63 0.65 7.91
CA ASN A 11 -8.26 0.55 7.36
C ASN A 11 -7.20 0.88 8.42
N TYR A 12 -7.42 1.95 9.18
CA TYR A 12 -6.51 2.36 10.24
C TYR A 12 -6.45 1.31 11.36
N ARG A 13 -7.61 0.85 11.84
CA ARG A 13 -7.67 -0.16 12.92
C ARG A 13 -7.04 -1.48 12.51
N THR A 14 -7.23 -1.90 11.25
CA THR A 14 -6.61 -3.12 10.70
C THR A 14 -5.10 -3.01 10.66
N LEU A 15 -4.55 -1.86 10.22
CA LEU A 15 -3.11 -1.62 10.22
C LEU A 15 -2.54 -1.61 11.64
N ASP A 16 -3.20 -0.90 12.56
CA ASP A 16 -2.78 -0.82 13.96
C ASP A 16 -2.73 -2.20 14.62
N GLU A 17 -3.78 -2.99 14.42
CA GLU A 17 -3.84 -4.37 14.89
C GLU A 17 -2.75 -5.25 14.26
N LEU A 18 -2.48 -5.08 12.96
CA LEU A 18 -1.44 -5.81 12.26
C LEU A 18 -0.03 -5.52 12.84
N PHE A 19 0.28 -4.25 13.13
CA PHE A 19 1.53 -3.88 13.79
C PHE A 19 1.59 -4.41 15.22
N ARG A 20 0.49 -4.35 15.99
CA ARG A 20 0.41 -4.92 17.34
C ARG A 20 0.73 -6.41 17.34
N VAL A 21 0.05 -7.19 16.48
CA VAL A 21 0.26 -8.64 16.37
C VAL A 21 1.67 -8.98 15.90
N SER A 22 2.24 -8.18 14.98
CA SER A 22 3.63 -8.33 14.54
C SER A 22 4.60 -8.18 15.72
N GLN A 23 4.38 -7.20 16.58
CA GLN A 23 5.22 -6.95 17.75
C GLN A 23 5.07 -8.04 18.82
N GLU A 24 3.84 -8.50 19.09
CA GLU A 24 3.58 -9.55 20.08
C GLU A 24 4.25 -10.88 19.72
N ARG A 25 4.40 -11.16 18.42
CA ARG A 25 5.00 -12.40 17.91
C ARG A 25 6.50 -12.28 17.62
N SER A 26 7.14 -11.15 17.96
CA SER A 26 8.54 -10.87 17.61
C SER A 26 9.55 -11.87 18.18
N GLY A 27 9.18 -12.63 19.22
CA GLY A 27 10.02 -13.68 19.81
C GLY A 27 10.11 -14.97 18.99
N ILE A 28 9.13 -15.23 18.12
CA ILE A 28 9.05 -16.47 17.31
C ILE A 28 9.10 -16.19 15.80
N MET A 29 8.81 -14.95 15.40
CA MET A 29 8.71 -14.58 14.00
C MET A 29 9.18 -13.15 13.78
N ARG A 30 9.94 -12.93 12.70
CA ARG A 30 10.37 -11.62 12.24
C ARG A 30 9.48 -11.18 11.09
N TYR A 31 8.77 -10.07 11.25
CA TYR A 31 7.93 -9.51 10.20
C TYR A 31 8.58 -8.29 9.54
N GLY A 32 8.37 -8.17 8.23
CA GLY A 32 8.60 -6.98 7.43
C GLY A 32 7.29 -6.58 6.75
N LEU A 33 6.82 -5.37 7.03
CA LEU A 33 5.62 -4.81 6.43
C LEU A 33 6.03 -3.79 5.37
N PHE A 34 5.34 -3.86 4.24
CA PHE A 34 5.57 -3.00 3.08
C PHE A 34 4.25 -2.46 2.57
N VAL A 35 4.30 -1.25 2.03
CA VAL A 35 3.14 -0.56 1.47
C VAL A 35 3.44 -0.15 0.04
N SER A 36 2.48 -0.40 -0.85
CA SER A 36 2.41 0.20 -2.19
C SER A 36 1.13 1.01 -2.29
N MET A 37 1.14 2.09 -3.07
CA MET A 37 -0.03 2.92 -3.28
C MET A 37 -0.17 3.24 -4.77
N MET A 38 -1.37 3.05 -5.31
CA MET A 38 -1.65 3.28 -6.72
C MET A 38 -2.99 3.96 -6.91
N GLU A 39 -3.16 4.57 -8.07
CA GLU A 39 -4.46 4.97 -8.58
C GLU A 39 -4.77 4.32 -9.91
N VAL A 40 -6.06 4.08 -10.13
CA VAL A 40 -6.60 3.75 -11.46
C VAL A 40 -7.34 4.99 -11.94
N TYR A 41 -6.79 5.66 -12.95
CA TYR A 41 -7.38 6.84 -13.57
C TYR A 41 -7.47 6.64 -15.08
N ASN A 42 -8.69 6.73 -15.62
CA ASN A 42 -8.95 6.55 -17.06
C ASN A 42 -8.32 5.24 -17.60
N GLU A 43 -8.58 4.13 -16.91
CA GLU A 43 -8.06 2.78 -17.20
C GLU A 43 -6.53 2.64 -17.18
N LYS A 44 -5.81 3.66 -16.69
CA LYS A 44 -4.36 3.63 -16.53
C LYS A 44 -3.99 3.53 -15.06
N ILE A 45 -3.07 2.62 -14.75
CA ILE A 45 -2.51 2.45 -13.42
C ILE A 45 -1.34 3.41 -13.26
N ARG A 46 -1.32 4.14 -12.15
CA ARG A 46 -0.23 5.03 -11.76
C ARG A 46 0.23 4.71 -10.35
N ASP A 47 1.54 4.69 -10.15
CA ASP A 47 2.15 4.61 -8.84
C ASP A 47 2.05 5.98 -8.15
N LEU A 48 1.54 6.01 -6.91
CA LEU A 48 1.41 7.24 -6.12
C LEU A 48 2.60 7.48 -5.18
N LEU A 49 3.53 6.53 -5.07
CA LEU A 49 4.72 6.63 -4.23
C LEU A 49 6.00 6.89 -5.03
N ILE A 50 5.93 6.89 -6.36
CA ILE A 50 7.09 7.19 -7.21
C ILE A 50 7.40 8.69 -7.20
N ASP A 51 8.68 9.02 -7.01
CA ASP A 51 9.14 10.37 -7.30
C ASP A 51 9.28 10.55 -8.81
N SER A 52 8.29 11.22 -9.40
CA SER A 52 8.19 11.45 -10.84
C SER A 52 9.27 12.40 -11.39
N SER A 53 10.10 13.01 -10.53
CA SER A 53 11.16 13.93 -10.98
C SER A 53 12.32 13.23 -11.69
N ASN A 54 12.57 11.94 -11.39
CA ASN A 54 13.84 11.29 -11.74
C ASN A 54 13.71 9.96 -12.50
N GLN A 55 12.50 9.52 -12.86
CA GLN A 55 12.32 8.24 -13.57
C GLN A 55 11.41 8.34 -14.79
N PRO A 56 11.74 7.62 -15.89
CA PRO A 56 10.86 7.54 -17.04
C PRO A 56 9.53 6.90 -16.63
N PRO A 57 8.40 7.31 -17.25
CA PRO A 57 7.09 6.79 -16.92
C PRO A 57 7.07 5.27 -17.12
N LYS A 58 6.88 4.53 -16.02
CA LYS A 58 6.77 3.07 -16.03
C LYS A 58 5.34 2.68 -16.38
N LYS A 59 5.17 1.87 -17.43
CA LYS A 59 3.87 1.28 -17.75
C LYS A 59 3.57 0.17 -16.74
N LEU A 60 2.57 0.38 -15.90
CA LEU A 60 2.08 -0.60 -14.94
C LEU A 60 0.86 -1.31 -15.50
N GLU A 61 0.80 -2.63 -15.32
CA GLU A 61 -0.26 -3.50 -15.83
C GLU A 61 -0.58 -4.57 -14.78
N ILE A 62 -1.84 -5.00 -14.74
CA ILE A 62 -2.27 -6.11 -13.90
C ILE A 62 -1.79 -7.42 -14.54
N LYS A 63 -1.15 -8.27 -13.75
CA LYS A 63 -0.74 -9.62 -14.15
C LYS A 63 -1.28 -10.64 -13.17
N GLN A 64 -1.63 -11.82 -13.68
CA GLN A 64 -2.05 -12.94 -12.87
C GLN A 64 -0.84 -13.82 -12.55
N THR A 65 -0.65 -14.18 -11.28
CA THR A 65 0.40 -15.11 -10.85
C THR A 65 0.01 -16.55 -11.16
N ALA A 66 0.97 -17.49 -11.05
CA ALA A 66 0.71 -18.92 -11.25
C ALA A 66 -0.32 -19.46 -10.24
N GLU A 67 -0.40 -18.83 -9.07
CA GLU A 67 -1.34 -19.12 -7.99
C GLU A 67 -2.71 -18.45 -8.18
N GLY A 68 -2.91 -17.74 -9.30
CA GLY A 68 -4.18 -17.11 -9.65
C GLY A 68 -4.46 -15.76 -8.99
N THR A 69 -3.48 -15.19 -8.28
CA THR A 69 -3.63 -13.87 -7.63
C THR A 69 -3.34 -12.76 -8.64
N GLN A 70 -4.08 -11.65 -8.57
CA GLN A 70 -3.84 -10.46 -9.38
C GLN A 70 -2.80 -9.55 -8.70
N GLU A 71 -1.74 -9.24 -9.42
CA GLU A 71 -0.62 -8.41 -8.95
C GLU A 71 -0.31 -7.30 -9.96
N VAL A 72 0.24 -6.19 -9.47
CA VAL A 72 0.71 -5.09 -10.31
C VAL A 72 2.24 -5.01 -10.17
N PRO A 73 3.00 -5.80 -10.95
CA PRO A 73 4.44 -5.84 -10.80
C PRO A 73 5.07 -4.50 -11.14
N GLY A 74 6.05 -4.12 -10.31
CA GLY A 74 6.82 -2.90 -10.50
C GLY A 74 6.27 -1.67 -9.81
N LEU A 75 5.20 -1.79 -9.03
CA LEU A 75 4.86 -0.80 -8.00
C LEU A 75 6.00 -0.66 -6.99
N VAL A 76 6.19 0.55 -6.51
CA VAL A 76 7.07 0.88 -5.39
C VAL A 76 6.55 0.17 -4.14
N GLU A 77 7.43 -0.59 -3.47
CA GLU A 77 7.19 -1.16 -2.15
C GLU A 77 8.01 -0.37 -1.12
N THR A 78 7.35 0.37 -0.25
CA THR A 78 7.99 1.12 0.84
C THR A 78 7.86 0.34 2.13
N ARG A 79 8.99 0.10 2.83
CA ARG A 79 8.95 -0.55 4.15
C ARG A 79 8.33 0.41 5.18
N VAL A 80 7.45 -0.11 6.02
CA VAL A 80 6.80 0.64 7.10
C VAL A 80 7.03 -0.05 8.44
N THR A 81 7.12 0.74 9.51
CA THR A 81 7.41 0.30 10.88
C THR A 81 6.28 0.59 11.86
N GLY A 82 5.32 1.44 11.47
CA GLY A 82 4.10 1.68 12.23
C GLY A 82 2.99 2.30 11.40
N THR A 83 1.82 2.45 12.01
CA THR A 83 0.62 3.00 11.38
C THR A 83 0.82 4.44 10.88
N GLU A 84 1.61 5.23 11.61
CA GLU A 84 1.92 6.62 11.22
C GLU A 84 2.70 6.70 9.90
N ASP A 85 3.66 5.80 9.65
CA ASP A 85 4.39 5.74 8.37
C ASP A 85 3.41 5.53 7.20
N VAL A 86 2.43 4.64 7.39
CA VAL A 86 1.39 4.38 6.38
C VAL A 86 0.53 5.62 6.17
N TRP A 87 0.20 6.34 7.24
CA TRP A 87 -0.60 7.55 7.16
C TRP A 87 0.14 8.69 6.42
N ASP A 88 1.44 8.83 6.63
CA ASP A 88 2.24 9.81 5.91
C ASP A 88 2.39 9.46 4.42
N LEU A 89 2.49 8.17 4.09
CA LEU A 89 2.40 7.68 2.70
C LEU A 89 1.05 8.01 2.06
N LEU A 90 -0.06 7.82 2.78
CA LEU A 90 -1.40 8.18 2.30
C LEU A 90 -1.51 9.68 2.00
N LYS A 91 -1.02 10.55 2.90
CA LYS A 91 -0.97 12.01 2.66
C LYS A 91 -0.11 12.35 1.43
N SER A 92 1.03 11.68 1.27
CA SER A 92 1.92 11.89 0.12
C SER A 92 1.25 11.48 -1.19
N GLY A 93 0.62 10.31 -1.22
CA GLY A 93 -0.14 9.83 -2.38
C GLY A 93 -1.32 10.75 -2.72
N SER A 94 -1.97 11.36 -1.71
CA SER A 94 -3.02 12.37 -1.97
C SER A 94 -2.47 13.57 -2.73
N ARG A 95 -1.34 14.12 -2.27
CA ARG A 95 -0.68 15.26 -2.94
C ARG A 95 -0.27 14.90 -4.36
N ALA A 96 0.28 13.70 -4.58
CA ALA A 96 0.66 13.24 -5.92
C ALA A 96 -0.55 13.18 -6.87
N ARG A 97 -1.71 12.71 -6.37
CA ARG A 97 -2.98 12.73 -7.10
C ARG A 97 -3.45 14.16 -7.40
N SER A 98 -3.36 15.09 -6.44
CA SER A 98 -3.74 16.50 -6.65
C SER A 98 -2.89 17.17 -7.72
N VAL A 99 -1.57 16.96 -7.72
CA VAL A 99 -0.65 17.53 -8.73
C VAL A 99 -0.93 16.96 -10.13
N GLY A 100 -1.34 15.69 -10.25
CA GLY A 100 -1.79 15.11 -11.51
C GLY A 100 -3.10 15.70 -12.07
N SER A 101 -3.81 16.51 -11.27
CA SER A 101 -5.14 17.05 -11.59
C SER A 101 -5.13 18.49 -12.12
N THR A 102 -3.96 19.13 -12.32
CA THR A 102 -3.81 20.55 -12.72
C THR A 102 -4.24 20.91 -14.15
N SER A 103 -5.12 20.11 -14.78
CA SER A 103 -5.63 20.37 -16.13
C SER A 103 -7.17 20.32 -16.12
N ALA A 104 -7.81 21.40 -15.69
CA ALA A 104 -9.20 21.76 -16.01
C ALA A 104 -10.31 20.70 -15.82
N ASN A 105 -10.15 19.67 -14.99
CA ASN A 105 -11.21 18.69 -14.72
C ASN A 105 -11.29 18.34 -13.23
N GLU A 106 -12.31 18.89 -12.60
CA GLU A 106 -12.90 18.45 -11.34
C GLU A 106 -13.44 17.02 -11.50
N LEU A 107 -12.70 15.96 -11.10
CA LEU A 107 -13.26 14.61 -11.17
C LEU A 107 -12.59 13.58 -10.25
N SER A 108 -12.82 13.73 -8.94
CA SER A 108 -12.61 12.66 -7.94
C SER A 108 -13.49 11.42 -8.18
N SER A 109 -14.54 11.51 -9.02
CA SER A 109 -15.46 10.39 -9.31
C SER A 109 -14.94 9.35 -10.32
N ARG A 110 -13.79 9.60 -10.99
CA ARG A 110 -13.20 8.67 -11.97
C ARG A 110 -11.83 8.10 -11.56
N SER A 111 -11.34 8.43 -10.37
CA SER A 111 -10.07 7.90 -9.86
C SER A 111 -10.31 7.05 -8.62
N HIS A 112 -9.89 5.78 -8.66
CA HIS A 112 -9.92 4.87 -7.51
C HIS A 112 -8.53 4.76 -6.89
N GLY A 113 -8.43 4.95 -5.58
CA GLY A 113 -7.19 4.81 -4.82
C GLY A 113 -7.08 3.44 -4.17
N PHE A 114 -5.92 2.82 -4.29
CA PHE A 114 -5.63 1.51 -3.70
C PHE A 114 -4.34 1.55 -2.92
N LEU A 115 -4.37 0.97 -1.72
CA LEU A 115 -3.24 0.71 -0.86
C LEU A 115 -3.03 -0.80 -0.80
N ARG A 116 -1.84 -1.29 -1.16
CA ARG A 116 -1.45 -2.67 -0.91
C ARG A 116 -0.62 -2.73 0.35
N VAL A 117 -1.00 -3.60 1.28
CA VAL A 117 -0.18 -3.94 2.45
C VAL A 117 0.39 -5.33 2.22
N THR A 118 1.71 -5.44 2.13
CA THR A 118 2.44 -6.71 1.98
C THR A 118 3.11 -7.05 3.30
N VAL A 119 2.84 -8.25 3.83
CA VAL A 119 3.45 -8.77 5.05
C VAL A 119 4.35 -9.94 4.69
N LYS A 120 5.63 -9.83 5.06
CA LYS A 120 6.63 -10.88 4.89
C LYS A 120 7.08 -11.34 6.27
N GLY A 121 6.96 -12.61 6.60
CA GLY A 121 7.28 -13.18 7.91
C GLY A 121 8.31 -14.30 7.81
N GLU A 122 9.33 -14.26 8.66
CA GLU A 122 10.39 -15.26 8.76
C GLU A 122 10.33 -15.92 10.14
N ASN A 123 10.15 -17.25 10.21
CA ASN A 123 10.12 -17.97 11.47
C ASN A 123 11.54 -18.09 12.06
N LEU A 124 11.70 -17.76 13.35
CA LEU A 124 13.00 -17.71 14.03
C LEU A 124 13.45 -19.07 14.59
N ASP A 125 12.54 -20.03 14.76
CA ASP A 125 12.84 -21.36 15.31
C ASP A 125 13.33 -22.35 14.25
N LYS A 126 12.91 -22.17 12.99
CA LYS A 126 13.33 -23.05 11.89
C LYS A 126 14.71 -22.64 11.39
N ARG A 127 15.67 -23.57 11.45
CA ARG A 127 17.02 -23.44 10.85
C ARG A 127 17.02 -23.17 9.34
N GLN A 128 15.87 -23.29 8.69
CA GLN A 128 15.62 -22.84 7.32
C GLN A 128 14.55 -21.75 7.41
N GLY A 129 14.91 -20.50 7.11
CA GLY A 129 14.05 -19.32 7.19
C GLY A 129 12.92 -19.36 6.16
N VAL A 130 11.91 -20.20 6.40
CA VAL A 130 10.69 -20.24 5.58
C VAL A 130 10.04 -18.87 5.66
N THR A 131 10.04 -18.18 4.53
CA THR A 131 9.43 -16.86 4.40
C THR A 131 7.99 -17.05 3.96
N TYR A 132 7.07 -16.57 4.79
CA TYR A 132 5.65 -16.48 4.48
C TYR A 132 5.37 -15.08 3.96
N GLY A 133 4.60 -14.96 2.88
CA GLY A 133 4.24 -13.68 2.29
C GLY A 133 2.76 -13.64 1.96
N TRP A 134 2.08 -12.58 2.33
CA TRP A 134 0.72 -12.29 1.86
C TRP A 134 0.53 -10.79 1.66
N SER A 135 -0.40 -10.44 0.79
CA SER A 135 -0.76 -9.07 0.47
C SER A 135 -2.27 -8.88 0.59
N ILE A 136 -2.70 -7.68 0.97
CA ILE A 136 -4.10 -7.26 0.93
C ILE A 136 -4.22 -5.90 0.24
N TRP A 137 -5.25 -5.78 -0.59
CA TRP A 137 -5.63 -4.51 -1.22
C TRP A 137 -6.73 -3.85 -0.39
N LEU A 138 -6.48 -2.61 0.01
CA LEU A 138 -7.42 -1.74 0.69
C LEU A 138 -7.78 -0.59 -0.26
N GLU A 139 -9.07 -0.40 -0.51
CA GLU A 139 -9.52 0.81 -1.17
C GLU A 139 -9.40 2.00 -0.18
N VAL A 140 -8.87 3.11 -0.69
CA VAL A 140 -8.58 4.31 0.08
C VAL A 140 -9.22 5.53 -0.58
N ASN A 141 -9.88 6.34 0.23
CA ASN A 141 -10.47 7.60 -0.20
C ASN A 141 -9.46 8.68 0.16
N VAL A 142 -8.51 8.91 -0.74
CA VAL A 142 -7.48 9.91 -0.49
C VAL A 142 -8.09 11.31 -0.73
N TRP A 143 -8.18 12.10 0.34
CA TRP A 143 -8.82 13.42 0.42
C TRP A 143 -7.92 14.55 -0.11
#